data_AF-C1AAY1-F1
#
_entry.id   AF-C1AAY1-F1
#
_cell.length_a   1.000
_cell.length_b   1.000
_cell.length_c   1.000
_cell.angle_alpha   90.00
_cell.angle_beta   90.00
_cell.angle_gamma   90.00
#
_symmetry.space_group_name_H-M   'P 1'
#
loop_
_entity.id
_entity.type
_entity.pdbx_description
1 polymer ?
#
loop_
_entity_poly.entity_id
_entity_poly.type
_entity_poly.pdbx_seq_one_letter_code
_entity_poly.pdbx_strand_id
1 'polypeptide(L)'
;MDNFRKIIQNNREWAAAVVAADPDYFARHAKKQEPLFLYIGCSDSRVPANVVTGTVPGDLFVHRNIANLVVPSDLNAMSVLQYAVEVLDVKHIIVTGHYGCGGVKAAMSTEQHGLVDHWLQPIRNVVRWNRPELDAIIDDQARFDRVVELNVLEQLYHLSETPVIQNAWAKGRRPLLHGLVYDLNIGILKEVATSIDSQEAADLLAARRLSGVPAGPPPMTRNATPPLSSDDLADSIAHRVAERLAAAGWEMPGGKT
;
A
#
# COMPACT_ATOMS: atom_id res chain seq x y z
N MET A 1 12.10 -12.20 32.44
CA MET A 1 11.91 -10.91 33.14
C MET A 1 13.05 -9.92 32.86
N ASP A 2 14.28 -10.37 32.64
CA ASP A 2 15.43 -9.48 32.44
C ASP A 2 15.39 -8.65 31.14
N ASN A 3 14.92 -9.22 30.03
CA ASN A 3 14.78 -8.48 28.77
C ASN A 3 13.80 -7.31 28.85
N PHE A 4 12.71 -7.45 29.61
CA PHE A 4 11.74 -6.35 29.78
C PHE A 4 12.30 -5.22 30.63
N ARG A 5 13.00 -5.54 31.72
CA ARG A 5 13.67 -4.52 32.55
C ARG A 5 14.72 -3.74 31.76
N LYS A 6 15.44 -4.43 30.87
CA LYS A 6 16.39 -3.81 29.95
C LYS A 6 15.73 -2.77 29.03
N ILE A 7 14.50 -3.01 28.55
CA ILE A 7 13.77 -2.02 27.73
C ILE A 7 13.53 -0.71 28.52
N ILE A 8 13.12 -0.81 29.78
CA ILE A 8 12.90 0.37 30.64
C ILE A 8 14.21 1.11 30.89
N GLN A 9 15.30 0.38 31.13
CA GLN A 9 16.61 0.98 31.33
C GLN A 9 17.12 1.68 30.06
N ASN A 10 17.03 1.02 28.90
CA ASN A 10 17.38 1.59 27.60
C ASN A 10 16.58 2.88 27.33
N ASN A 11 15.29 2.91 27.68
CA ASN A 11 14.46 4.10 27.51
C ASN A 11 14.94 5.27 28.38
N ARG A 12 15.33 5.02 29.64
CA ARG A 12 15.85 6.07 30.53
C ARG A 12 17.15 6.65 29.99
N GLU A 13 18.06 5.79 29.54
CA GLU A 13 19.33 6.19 28.95
C GLU A 13 19.11 6.99 27.66
N TRP A 14 18.22 6.53 26.79
CA TRP A 14 17.82 7.26 25.58
C TRP A 14 17.24 8.63 25.90
N ALA A 15 16.28 8.72 26.83
CA ALA A 15 15.65 9.98 27.19
C ALA A 15 16.65 10.99 27.77
N ALA A 16 17.57 10.52 28.62
CA ALA A 16 18.64 11.35 29.17
C ALA A 16 19.58 11.86 28.07
N ALA A 17 19.98 11.00 27.12
CA ALA A 17 20.83 11.38 26.00
C ALA A 17 20.14 12.42 25.07
N VAL A 18 18.84 12.24 24.80
CA VAL A 18 18.05 13.18 23.98
C VAL A 18 17.95 14.55 24.65
N VAL A 19 17.65 14.61 25.95
CA VAL A 19 17.56 15.89 26.70
C VAL A 19 18.93 16.57 26.79
N ALA A 20 20.01 15.80 26.94
CA ALA A 20 21.36 16.36 26.97
C ALA A 20 21.74 16.99 25.62
N ALA A 21 21.28 16.42 24.50
CA ALA A 21 21.49 16.99 23.17
C ALA A 21 20.54 18.17 22.86
N ASP A 22 19.30 18.10 23.35
CA ASP A 22 18.26 19.08 23.09
C ASP A 22 17.27 19.16 24.27
N PRO A 23 17.46 20.12 25.20
CA PRO A 23 16.65 20.23 26.41
C PRO A 23 15.15 20.45 26.15
N ASP A 24 14.81 21.03 25.01
CA ASP A 24 13.43 21.37 24.64
C ASP A 24 12.76 20.27 23.82
N TYR A 25 13.45 19.17 23.49
CA TYR A 25 12.97 18.12 22.61
C TYR A 25 11.58 17.62 23.01
N PHE A 26 11.40 17.14 24.24
CA PHE A 26 10.12 16.59 24.69
C PHE A 26 9.03 17.66 24.82
N ALA A 27 9.40 18.88 25.22
CA ALA A 27 8.45 19.99 25.33
C ALA A 27 7.91 20.42 23.97
N ARG A 28 8.72 20.35 22.90
CA ARG A 28 8.24 20.60 21.53
C ARG A 28 7.32 19.48 21.04
N HIS A 29 7.70 18.22 21.21
CA HIS A 29 6.92 17.07 20.73
C HIS A 29 5.61 16.86 21.51
N ALA A 30 5.50 17.34 22.75
CA ALA A 30 4.28 17.20 23.54
C ALA A 30 3.13 18.15 23.13
N LYS A 31 3.42 19.21 22.35
CA LYS A 31 2.43 20.28 22.08
C LYS A 31 1.37 19.90 21.06
N LYS A 32 1.77 19.31 19.93
CA LYS A 32 0.85 18.94 18.84
C LYS A 32 1.52 17.93 17.90
N GLN A 33 0.73 17.00 17.37
CA GLN A 33 1.12 16.15 16.25
C GLN A 33 0.60 16.75 14.94
N GLU A 34 1.47 16.95 13.95
CA GLU A 34 1.11 17.40 12.60
C GLU A 34 1.89 16.59 11.56
N PRO A 35 1.68 15.26 11.49
CA PRO A 35 2.40 14.42 10.55
C PRO A 35 2.01 14.76 9.11
N LEU A 36 3.00 14.75 8.22
CA LEU A 36 2.76 14.96 6.79
C LEU A 36 2.32 13.67 6.09
N PHE A 37 2.62 12.51 6.67
CA PHE A 37 2.43 11.19 6.07
C PHE A 37 1.64 10.26 6.99
N LEU A 38 0.71 9.51 6.41
CA LEU A 38 0.26 8.23 6.98
C LEU A 38 1.09 7.11 6.35
N TYR A 39 1.76 6.30 7.18
CA TYR A 39 2.51 5.12 6.79
C TYR A 39 1.73 3.86 7.17
N ILE A 40 1.39 3.02 6.18
CA ILE A 40 0.77 1.71 6.37
C ILE A 40 1.81 0.65 5.99
N GLY A 41 2.26 -0.14 6.96
CA GLY A 41 3.30 -1.15 6.73
C GLY A 41 3.05 -2.48 7.43
N CYS A 42 3.96 -3.42 7.19
CA CYS A 42 3.88 -4.75 7.78
C CYS A 42 4.22 -4.72 9.28
N SER A 43 3.64 -5.64 10.06
CA SER A 43 4.01 -5.91 11.45
C SER A 43 5.38 -6.57 11.63
N ASP A 44 6.10 -6.85 10.54
CA ASP A 44 7.46 -7.37 10.58
C ASP A 44 8.39 -6.44 11.37
N SER A 45 8.99 -6.98 12.43
CA SER A 45 9.84 -6.23 13.35
C SER A 45 11.15 -5.70 12.73
N ARG A 46 11.55 -6.20 11.56
CA ARG A 46 12.78 -5.80 10.87
C ARG A 46 12.64 -4.52 10.07
N VAL A 47 11.43 -3.99 9.92
CA VAL A 47 11.12 -2.85 9.06
C VAL A 47 10.59 -1.68 9.90
N PRO A 48 11.38 -0.97 10.72
CA PRO A 48 10.88 0.19 11.48
C PRO A 48 10.63 1.39 10.55
N ALA A 49 9.41 1.94 10.58
CA ALA A 49 8.94 2.92 9.59
C ALA A 49 9.87 4.14 9.48
N ASN A 50 10.10 4.81 10.61
CA ASN A 50 10.93 6.00 10.72
C ASN A 50 12.41 5.77 10.37
N VAL A 51 12.93 4.57 10.64
CA VAL A 51 14.33 4.21 10.31
C VAL A 51 14.44 3.99 8.80
N VAL A 52 13.49 3.28 8.21
CA VAL A 52 13.48 2.96 6.78
C VAL A 52 13.26 4.20 5.92
N THR A 53 12.44 5.15 6.39
CA THR A 53 12.17 6.41 5.66
C THR A 53 13.12 7.54 6.00
N GLY A 54 13.98 7.39 7.01
CA GLY A 54 14.85 8.47 7.49
C GLY A 54 14.09 9.67 8.07
N THR A 55 12.84 9.49 8.50
CA THR A 55 11.98 10.56 9.06
C THR A 55 12.14 10.66 10.57
N VAL A 56 11.88 11.85 11.13
CA VAL A 56 11.96 12.07 12.57
C VAL A 56 10.62 11.78 13.27
N PRO A 57 10.62 11.52 14.59
CA PRO A 57 9.37 11.38 15.35
C PRO A 57 8.45 12.58 15.14
N GLY A 58 7.19 12.32 14.80
CA GLY A 58 6.20 13.36 14.48
C GLY A 58 5.91 13.52 12.99
N ASP A 59 6.79 13.07 12.09
CA ASP A 59 6.58 13.16 10.63
C ASP A 59 5.58 12.13 10.10
N LEU A 60 5.54 10.95 10.75
CA LEU A 60 4.72 9.81 10.34
C LEU A 60 3.62 9.52 11.36
N PHE A 61 2.39 9.38 10.87
CA PHE A 61 1.33 8.66 11.54
C PHE A 61 1.36 7.21 11.05
N VAL A 62 1.45 6.22 11.95
CA VAL A 62 1.81 4.84 11.55
C VAL A 62 0.70 3.85 11.86
N HIS A 63 0.32 3.06 10.84
CA HIS A 63 -0.47 1.85 10.98
C HIS A 63 0.36 0.61 10.63
N ARG A 64 0.12 -0.49 11.35
CA ARG A 64 0.74 -1.78 11.07
C ARG A 64 -0.23 -2.93 11.22
N ASN A 65 -0.18 -3.86 10.28
CA ASN A 65 -0.82 -5.17 10.36
C ASN A 65 0.02 -6.21 9.58
N ILE A 66 -0.38 -7.47 9.60
CA ILE A 66 0.37 -8.52 8.88
C ILE A 66 0.21 -8.28 7.37
N ALA A 67 1.33 -8.13 6.66
CA ALA A 67 1.38 -7.92 5.22
C ALA A 67 0.67 -6.65 4.70
N ASN A 68 0.66 -5.59 5.52
CA ASN A 68 0.33 -4.20 5.13
C ASN A 68 -1.00 -4.07 4.37
N LEU A 69 -2.01 -4.82 4.77
CA LEU A 69 -3.31 -4.87 4.10
C LEU A 69 -4.17 -3.65 4.43
N VAL A 70 -4.92 -3.21 3.44
CA VAL A 70 -6.00 -2.24 3.55
C VAL A 70 -7.26 -2.97 3.15
N VAL A 71 -8.05 -3.38 4.14
CA VAL A 71 -9.32 -4.09 3.90
C VAL A 71 -10.45 -3.10 4.19
N PRO A 72 -11.38 -2.84 3.26
CA PRO A 72 -12.45 -1.86 3.47
C PRO A 72 -13.33 -2.12 4.70
N SER A 73 -13.46 -3.39 5.11
CA SER A 73 -14.21 -3.79 6.32
C SER A 73 -13.36 -3.85 7.60
N ASP A 74 -12.05 -3.61 7.53
CA ASP A 74 -11.19 -3.53 8.70
C ASP A 74 -11.36 -2.16 9.38
N LEU A 75 -12.23 -2.13 10.40
CA LEU A 75 -12.50 -0.91 11.16
C LEU A 75 -11.24 -0.33 11.81
N ASN A 76 -10.22 -1.14 12.12
CA ASN A 76 -8.95 -0.66 12.66
C ASN A 76 -8.23 0.22 11.64
N ALA A 77 -7.90 -0.33 10.46
CA ALA A 77 -7.26 0.44 9.39
C ALA A 77 -8.11 1.64 8.94
N MET A 78 -9.44 1.48 8.83
CA MET A 78 -10.33 2.55 8.39
C MET A 78 -10.42 3.70 9.39
N SER A 79 -10.38 3.40 10.69
CA SER A 79 -10.38 4.43 11.75
C SER A 79 -9.07 5.22 11.76
N VAL A 80 -7.93 4.55 11.56
CA VAL A 80 -6.62 5.21 11.42
C VAL A 80 -6.58 6.09 10.17
N LEU A 81 -7.10 5.59 9.05
CA LEU A 81 -7.20 6.32 7.79
C LEU A 81 -8.04 7.59 7.93
N GLN A 82 -9.25 7.47 8.49
CA GLN A 82 -10.15 8.60 8.70
C GLN A 82 -9.49 9.67 9.59
N TYR A 83 -8.91 9.26 10.71
CA TYR A 83 -8.25 10.20 11.62
C TYR A 83 -7.07 10.91 10.94
N ALA A 84 -6.24 10.18 10.19
CA ALA A 84 -5.12 10.76 9.47
C ALA A 84 -5.56 11.83 8.46
N VAL A 85 -6.61 11.55 7.70
CA VAL A 85 -7.06 12.42 6.61
C VAL A 85 -7.91 13.58 7.13
N GLU A 86 -8.90 13.30 7.97
CA GLU A 86 -9.91 14.30 8.36
C GLU A 86 -9.50 15.11 9.60
N VAL A 87 -8.67 14.55 10.48
CA VAL A 87 -8.25 15.22 11.73
C VAL A 87 -6.82 15.73 11.64
N LEU A 88 -5.89 14.92 11.15
CA LEU A 88 -4.47 15.30 11.04
C LEU A 88 -4.12 15.98 9.72
N ASP A 89 -5.02 15.94 8.73
CA ASP A 89 -4.85 16.57 7.41
C ASP A 89 -3.52 16.15 6.73
N VAL A 90 -3.19 14.86 6.83
CA VAL A 90 -1.97 14.30 6.20
C VAL A 90 -1.99 14.56 4.69
N LYS A 91 -0.82 14.86 4.14
CA LYS A 91 -0.69 15.24 2.72
C LYS A 91 -0.42 14.04 1.81
N HIS A 92 0.04 12.95 2.41
CA HIS A 92 0.48 11.75 1.72
C HIS A 92 0.10 10.50 2.51
N ILE A 93 -0.25 9.43 1.81
CA ILE A 93 -0.41 8.10 2.37
C ILE A 93 0.55 7.17 1.65
N ILE A 94 1.33 6.41 2.41
CA ILE A 94 2.33 5.47 1.92
C ILE A 94 1.93 4.07 2.35
N VAL A 95 1.69 3.17 1.40
CA VAL A 95 1.63 1.72 1.65
C VAL A 95 3.00 1.13 1.35
N THR A 96 3.62 0.51 2.36
CA THR A 96 4.95 -0.09 2.21
C THR A 96 4.88 -1.60 2.42
N GLY A 97 5.09 -2.34 1.33
CA GLY A 97 5.43 -3.76 1.37
C GLY A 97 6.91 -3.99 1.69
N HIS A 98 7.31 -5.24 1.84
CA HIS A 98 8.73 -5.57 1.95
C HIS A 98 9.01 -6.97 1.41
N TYR A 99 10.17 -7.14 0.77
CA TYR A 99 10.63 -8.46 0.35
C TYR A 99 10.91 -9.35 1.56
N GLY A 100 10.75 -10.67 1.39
CA GLY A 100 10.80 -11.64 2.49
C GLY A 100 9.66 -11.55 3.50
N CYS A 101 8.51 -10.96 3.14
CA CYS A 101 7.32 -10.90 4.01
C CYS A 101 6.75 -12.28 4.34
N GLY A 102 6.73 -12.63 5.64
CA GLY A 102 6.18 -13.90 6.12
C GLY A 102 4.68 -14.07 5.84
N GLY A 103 3.90 -12.99 5.91
CA GLY A 103 2.46 -13.03 5.61
C GLY A 103 2.17 -13.32 4.13
N VAL A 104 2.91 -12.66 3.22
CA VAL A 104 2.82 -12.96 1.78
C VAL A 104 3.25 -14.40 1.50
N LYS A 105 4.34 -14.87 2.14
CA LYS A 105 4.84 -16.24 1.97
C LYS A 105 3.80 -17.27 2.40
N ALA A 106 3.19 -17.06 3.56
CA ALA A 106 2.11 -17.91 4.06
C ALA A 106 0.89 -17.92 3.10
N ALA A 107 0.52 -16.76 2.56
CA ALA A 107 -0.59 -16.65 1.60
C ALA A 107 -0.34 -17.40 0.29
N MET A 108 0.92 -17.45 -0.18
CA MET A 108 1.32 -18.19 -1.39
C MET A 108 1.47 -19.69 -1.17
N SER A 109 1.62 -20.13 0.07
CA SER A 109 1.77 -21.55 0.39
C SER A 109 0.45 -22.31 0.41
N THR A 110 0.52 -23.63 0.32
CA THR A 110 -0.63 -24.53 0.55
C THR A 110 -0.79 -24.95 2.02
N GLU A 111 0.09 -24.46 2.89
CA GLU A 111 0.07 -24.80 4.32
C GLU A 111 -1.02 -24.02 5.06
N GLN A 112 -1.59 -24.64 6.09
CA GLN A 112 -2.58 -24.02 6.96
C GLN A 112 -1.88 -23.37 8.17
N HIS A 113 -2.19 -22.11 8.41
CA HIS A 113 -1.63 -21.29 9.49
C HIS A 113 -2.70 -20.89 10.54
N GLY A 114 -3.93 -21.37 10.38
CA GLY A 114 -5.03 -21.13 11.32
C GLY A 114 -5.72 -19.78 11.08
N LEU A 115 -6.00 -19.02 12.15
CA LEU A 115 -6.80 -17.79 12.06
C LEU A 115 -6.21 -16.76 11.06
N VAL A 116 -4.88 -16.68 10.97
CA VAL A 116 -4.20 -15.75 10.06
C VAL A 116 -4.52 -16.03 8.59
N ASP A 117 -4.92 -17.26 8.23
CA ASP A 117 -5.32 -17.57 6.86
C ASP A 117 -6.54 -16.75 6.41
N HIS A 118 -7.47 -16.44 7.33
CA HIS A 118 -8.60 -15.58 7.02
C HIS A 118 -8.14 -14.14 6.74
N TRP A 119 -7.17 -13.66 7.53
CA TRP A 119 -6.58 -12.34 7.34
C TRP A 119 -5.82 -12.23 6.00
N LEU A 120 -5.14 -13.31 5.59
CA LEU A 120 -4.33 -13.35 4.36
C LEU A 120 -5.14 -13.64 3.09
N GLN A 121 -6.46 -13.85 3.20
CA GLN A 121 -7.32 -14.09 2.05
C GLN A 121 -7.26 -13.01 0.96
N PRO A 122 -7.14 -11.70 1.26
CA PRO A 122 -6.95 -10.67 0.23
C PRO A 122 -5.71 -10.92 -0.64
N ILE A 123 -4.60 -11.37 -0.05
CA ILE A 123 -3.37 -11.68 -0.81
C ILE A 123 -3.57 -12.91 -1.69
N ARG A 124 -4.30 -13.93 -1.22
CA ARG A 124 -4.66 -15.09 -2.05
C ARG A 124 -5.51 -14.67 -3.25
N ASN A 125 -6.37 -13.67 -3.10
CA ASN A 125 -7.11 -13.10 -4.22
C ASN A 125 -6.17 -12.39 -5.20
N VAL A 126 -5.22 -11.60 -4.72
CA VAL A 126 -4.17 -10.98 -5.57
C VAL A 126 -3.43 -12.04 -6.38
N VAL A 127 -2.98 -13.13 -5.75
CA VAL A 127 -2.33 -14.25 -6.45
C VAL A 127 -3.25 -14.87 -7.50
N ARG A 128 -4.52 -15.11 -7.16
CA ARG A 128 -5.49 -15.71 -8.09
C ARG A 128 -5.77 -14.82 -9.29
N TRP A 129 -5.96 -13.52 -9.08
CA TRP A 129 -6.31 -12.56 -10.14
C TRP A 129 -5.14 -12.30 -11.09
N ASN A 130 -3.90 -12.41 -10.61
CA ASN A 130 -2.70 -12.19 -11.41
C ASN A 130 -2.02 -13.50 -11.83
N ARG A 131 -2.73 -14.63 -11.76
CA ARG A 131 -2.17 -15.95 -12.06
C ARG A 131 -1.50 -16.03 -13.44
N PRO A 132 -2.06 -15.49 -14.54
CA PRO A 132 -1.38 -15.52 -15.84
C PRO A 132 0.00 -14.85 -15.83
N GLU A 133 0.13 -13.71 -15.15
CA GLU A 133 1.41 -13.00 -15.00
C GLU A 133 2.37 -13.79 -14.09
N LEU A 134 1.87 -14.28 -12.95
CA LEU A 134 2.68 -14.97 -11.96
C LEU A 134 3.17 -16.35 -12.43
N ASP A 135 2.36 -17.10 -13.17
CA ASP A 135 2.73 -18.41 -13.72
C ASP A 135 3.76 -18.28 -14.86
N ALA A 136 3.89 -17.10 -15.48
CA ALA A 136 4.93 -16.81 -16.48
C ALA A 136 6.32 -16.53 -15.86
N ILE A 137 6.39 -16.28 -14.55
CA ILE A 137 7.65 -16.03 -13.84
C ILE A 137 8.21 -17.38 -13.35
N ILE A 138 9.32 -17.80 -13.96
CA ILE A 138 9.95 -19.10 -13.67
C ILE A 138 10.70 -19.10 -12.33
N ASP A 139 11.35 -18.00 -11.97
CA ASP A 139 12.10 -17.89 -10.73
C ASP A 139 11.15 -17.68 -9.53
N ASP A 140 11.23 -18.57 -8.55
CA ASP A 140 10.35 -18.57 -7.38
C ASP A 140 10.48 -17.29 -6.54
N GLN A 141 11.70 -16.78 -6.41
CA GLN A 141 11.96 -15.57 -5.63
C GLN A 141 11.40 -14.34 -6.35
N ALA A 142 11.64 -14.20 -7.65
CA ALA A 142 11.08 -13.13 -8.48
C ALA A 142 9.55 -13.18 -8.49
N ARG A 143 8.95 -14.38 -8.52
CA ARG A 143 7.51 -14.55 -8.44
C ARG A 143 6.97 -14.11 -7.07
N PHE A 144 7.65 -14.49 -5.98
CA PHE A 144 7.32 -14.04 -4.63
C PHE A 144 7.41 -12.52 -4.51
N ASP A 145 8.51 -11.93 -4.95
CA ASP A 145 8.76 -10.49 -4.92
C ASP A 145 7.68 -9.75 -5.75
N ARG A 146 7.26 -10.34 -6.86
CA ARG A 146 6.16 -9.81 -7.65
C ARG A 146 4.82 -9.82 -6.91
N VAL A 147 4.51 -10.86 -6.13
CA VAL A 147 3.29 -10.87 -5.29
C VAL A 147 3.35 -9.78 -4.22
N VAL A 148 4.52 -9.50 -3.64
CA VAL A 148 4.68 -8.37 -2.70
C VAL A 148 4.33 -7.04 -3.38
N GLU A 149 4.85 -6.80 -4.59
CA GLU A 149 4.56 -5.59 -5.35
C GLU A 149 3.07 -5.47 -5.72
N LEU A 150 2.49 -6.54 -6.25
CA LEU A 150 1.07 -6.60 -6.60
C LEU A 150 0.17 -6.39 -5.37
N ASN A 151 0.55 -6.90 -4.20
CA ASN A 151 -0.17 -6.67 -2.96
C ASN A 151 -0.18 -5.18 -2.58
N VAL A 152 0.94 -4.47 -2.73
CA VAL A 152 1.01 -3.02 -2.47
C VAL A 152 0.07 -2.26 -3.41
N LEU A 153 0.09 -2.60 -4.70
CA LEU A 153 -0.78 -1.97 -5.70
C LEU A 153 -2.26 -2.19 -5.41
N GLU A 154 -2.65 -3.41 -5.03
CA GLU A 154 -4.02 -3.72 -4.63
C GLU A 154 -4.44 -2.91 -3.40
N GLN A 155 -3.53 -2.70 -2.44
CA GLN A 155 -3.84 -1.89 -1.26
C GLN A 155 -4.00 -0.41 -1.59
N LEU A 156 -3.25 0.12 -2.56
CA LEU A 156 -3.48 1.48 -3.07
C LEU A 156 -4.84 1.61 -3.75
N TYR A 157 -5.24 0.58 -4.51
CA TYR A 157 -6.56 0.54 -5.11
C TYR A 157 -7.65 0.54 -4.03
N HIS A 158 -7.56 -0.35 -3.03
CA HIS A 158 -8.52 -0.35 -1.92
C HIS A 158 -8.59 1.00 -1.18
N LEU A 159 -7.44 1.64 -0.91
CA LEU A 159 -7.40 2.98 -0.32
C LEU A 159 -8.16 3.99 -1.17
N SER A 160 -7.89 3.97 -2.47
CA SER A 160 -8.50 4.91 -3.40
C SER A 160 -10.02 4.76 -3.45
N GLU A 161 -10.57 3.56 -3.28
CA GLU A 161 -12.02 3.34 -3.26
C GLU A 161 -12.68 3.73 -1.93
N THR A 162 -11.91 4.02 -0.88
CA THR A 162 -12.52 4.35 0.42
C THR A 162 -13.28 5.68 0.35
N PRO A 163 -14.45 5.80 1.02
CA PRO A 163 -15.17 7.06 1.10
C PRO A 163 -14.33 8.21 1.67
N VAL A 164 -13.41 7.92 2.60
CA VAL A 164 -12.49 8.91 3.18
C VAL A 164 -11.64 9.57 2.09
N ILE A 165 -11.00 8.76 1.23
CA ILE A 165 -10.14 9.26 0.15
C ILE A 165 -10.96 9.92 -0.95
N GLN A 166 -12.08 9.31 -1.35
CA GLN A 166 -12.99 9.88 -2.35
C GLN A 166 -13.48 11.27 -1.95
N ASN A 167 -13.93 11.42 -0.70
CA ASN A 167 -14.42 12.70 -0.19
C ASN A 167 -13.31 13.75 -0.09
N ALA A 168 -12.09 13.34 0.27
CA ALA A 168 -10.95 14.24 0.35
C ALA A 168 -10.50 14.70 -1.05
N TRP A 169 -10.45 13.79 -2.02
CA TRP A 169 -10.13 14.11 -3.41
C TRP A 169 -11.15 15.03 -4.06
N ALA A 170 -12.45 14.81 -3.82
CA ALA A 170 -13.51 15.70 -4.29
C ALA A 170 -13.37 17.14 -3.78
N LYS A 171 -12.69 17.35 -2.64
CA LYS A 171 -12.50 18.68 -2.02
C LYS A 171 -11.16 19.35 -2.38
N GLY A 172 -10.15 18.61 -2.83
CA GLY A 172 -8.82 19.20 -3.04
C GLY A 172 -7.70 18.29 -3.54
N ARG A 173 -8.00 17.15 -4.18
CA ARG A 173 -7.01 16.20 -4.75
C ARG A 173 -5.92 15.71 -3.77
N ARG A 174 -6.19 15.72 -2.47
CA ARG A 174 -5.30 15.15 -1.43
C ARG A 174 -6.07 14.22 -0.50
N PRO A 175 -5.39 13.25 0.14
CA PRO A 175 -3.93 12.99 0.11
C PRO A 175 -3.45 12.31 -1.18
N LEU A 176 -2.14 12.40 -1.48
CA LEU A 176 -1.52 11.59 -2.55
C LEU A 176 -1.25 10.18 -2.03
N LEU A 177 -1.49 9.16 -2.85
CA LEU A 177 -1.19 7.76 -2.49
C LEU A 177 0.13 7.30 -3.12
N HIS A 178 0.93 6.56 -2.35
CA HIS A 178 2.24 6.03 -2.75
C HIS A 178 2.40 4.59 -2.30
N GLY A 179 2.90 3.74 -3.19
CA GLY A 179 3.22 2.34 -2.95
C GLY A 179 4.71 2.11 -3.07
N LEU A 180 5.31 1.68 -1.96
CA LEU A 180 6.72 1.37 -1.85
C LEU A 180 6.94 -0.09 -1.47
N VAL A 181 8.10 -0.63 -1.79
CA VAL A 181 8.58 -1.92 -1.29
C VAL A 181 9.97 -1.76 -0.72
N TYR A 182 10.14 -2.19 0.53
CA TYR A 182 11.44 -2.19 1.20
C TYR A 182 12.18 -3.51 0.96
N ASP A 183 13.42 -3.41 0.48
CA ASP A 183 14.32 -4.57 0.39
C ASP A 183 15.12 -4.74 1.69
N LEU A 184 14.83 -5.82 2.42
CA LEU A 184 15.52 -6.17 3.67
C LEU A 184 17.01 -6.46 3.48
N ASN A 185 17.45 -6.86 2.29
CA ASN A 185 18.83 -7.29 2.04
C ASN A 185 19.76 -6.10 1.80
N ILE A 186 19.27 -5.07 1.11
CA ILE A 186 20.07 -3.91 0.72
C ILE A 186 19.63 -2.61 1.42
N GLY A 187 18.49 -2.62 2.10
CA GLY A 187 17.99 -1.49 2.88
C GLY A 187 17.45 -0.33 2.04
N ILE A 188 17.00 -0.59 0.81
CA ILE A 188 16.52 0.43 -0.13
C ILE A 188 15.00 0.33 -0.32
N LEU A 189 14.34 1.48 -0.41
CA LEU A 189 12.94 1.60 -0.82
C LEU A 189 12.85 1.65 -2.35
N LYS A 190 12.05 0.76 -2.92
CA LYS A 190 11.68 0.75 -4.33
C LYS A 190 10.29 1.34 -4.50
N GLU A 191 10.15 2.27 -5.44
CA GLU A 191 8.85 2.80 -5.85
C GLU A 191 8.13 1.81 -6.77
N VAL A 192 6.87 1.50 -6.44
CA VAL A 192 6.01 0.64 -7.27
C VAL A 192 4.89 1.46 -7.93
N ALA A 193 4.39 2.48 -7.22
CA ALA A 193 3.53 3.51 -7.78
C ALA A 193 3.60 4.76 -6.88
N THR A 194 3.62 5.96 -7.46
CA THR A 194 3.78 7.20 -6.68
C THR A 194 2.88 8.30 -7.20
N SER A 195 2.56 9.25 -6.32
CA SER A 195 1.85 10.49 -6.65
C SER A 195 0.49 10.25 -7.29
N ILE A 196 -0.21 9.21 -6.83
CA ILE A 196 -1.58 8.94 -7.28
C ILE A 196 -2.49 9.99 -6.64
N ASP A 197 -2.94 10.91 -7.48
CA ASP A 197 -4.06 11.79 -7.22
C ASP A 197 -5.23 11.48 -8.16
N SER A 198 -6.44 11.70 -7.67
CA SER A 198 -7.71 11.56 -8.41
C SER A 198 -8.20 10.13 -8.70
N GLN A 199 -9.52 10.07 -8.93
CA GLN A 199 -10.25 8.85 -9.28
C GLN A 199 -9.73 8.19 -10.57
N GLU A 200 -9.27 8.96 -11.55
CA GLU A 200 -8.77 8.40 -12.83
C GLU A 200 -7.54 7.51 -12.62
N ALA A 201 -6.64 7.88 -11.71
CA ALA A 201 -5.46 7.07 -11.40
C ALA A 201 -5.82 5.81 -10.58
N ALA A 202 -6.87 5.89 -9.77
CA ALA A 202 -7.48 4.72 -9.13
C ALA A 202 -8.09 3.76 -10.17
N ASP A 203 -8.77 4.32 -11.16
CA ASP A 203 -9.38 3.57 -12.25
C ASP A 203 -8.31 2.87 -13.12
N LEU A 204 -7.11 3.45 -13.26
CA LEU A 204 -5.98 2.78 -13.90
C LEU A 204 -5.44 1.60 -13.07
N LEU A 205 -5.40 1.71 -11.74
CA LEU A 205 -5.09 0.58 -10.87
C LEU A 205 -6.16 -0.52 -11.01
N ALA A 206 -7.44 -0.13 -11.11
CA ALA A 206 -8.55 -1.05 -11.33
C ALA A 206 -8.50 -1.71 -12.72
N ALA A 207 -8.14 -0.96 -13.77
CA ALA A 207 -8.00 -1.48 -15.13
C ALA A 207 -6.87 -2.50 -15.22
N ARG A 208 -5.77 -2.29 -14.48
CA ARG A 208 -4.70 -3.28 -14.33
C ARG A 208 -5.18 -4.58 -13.70
N ARG A 209 -6.13 -4.54 -12.76
CA ARG A 209 -6.78 -5.74 -12.22
C ARG A 209 -7.59 -6.47 -13.30
N LEU A 210 -8.20 -5.75 -14.23
CA LEU A 210 -9.05 -6.31 -15.29
C LEU A 210 -8.27 -6.83 -16.50
N SER A 211 -7.10 -6.27 -16.80
CA SER A 211 -6.28 -6.69 -17.95
C SER A 211 -5.63 -8.08 -17.80
N GLY A 212 -5.78 -8.74 -16.65
CA GLY A 212 -5.32 -10.11 -16.38
C GLY A 212 -6.41 -11.13 -16.05
N VAL A 213 -7.70 -10.75 -16.06
CA VAL A 213 -8.82 -11.62 -15.69
C VAL A 213 -9.59 -12.03 -16.96
N PRO A 214 -9.70 -13.34 -17.30
CA PRO A 214 -10.69 -13.76 -18.29
C PRO A 214 -12.07 -13.39 -17.75
N ALA A 215 -12.90 -12.73 -18.56
CA ALA A 215 -14.22 -12.23 -18.19
C ALA A 215 -15.02 -13.26 -17.40
N GLY A 216 -15.05 -13.12 -16.07
CA GLY A 216 -16.00 -13.82 -15.21
C GLY A 216 -17.39 -13.20 -15.36
N PRO A 217 -18.47 -13.96 -15.06
CA PRO A 217 -19.82 -13.50 -15.36
C PRO A 217 -20.12 -12.19 -14.59
N PRO A 218 -20.86 -11.26 -15.21
CA PRO A 218 -21.09 -9.94 -14.65
C PRO A 218 -21.86 -10.03 -13.32
N PRO A 219 -21.58 -9.13 -12.36
CA PRO A 219 -22.40 -9.03 -11.16
C PRO A 219 -23.83 -8.64 -11.56
N MET A 220 -24.81 -9.36 -11.02
CA MET A 220 -26.21 -9.04 -11.23
C MET A 220 -26.57 -7.75 -10.48
N THR A 221 -26.53 -6.61 -11.16
CA THR A 221 -27.14 -5.37 -10.66
C THR A 221 -28.46 -5.11 -11.38
N ARG A 222 -29.49 -4.80 -10.59
CA ARG A 222 -30.80 -4.37 -11.09
C ARG A 222 -30.74 -2.88 -11.43
N ASN A 223 -31.13 -2.55 -12.66
CA ASN A 223 -31.47 -1.23 -13.17
C ASN A 223 -30.34 -0.17 -13.23
N ALA A 224 -29.66 -0.12 -14.37
CA ALA A 224 -29.19 1.12 -14.99
C ALA A 224 -29.12 0.94 -16.51
N THR A 225 -29.30 2.03 -17.25
CA THR A 225 -29.25 2.15 -18.73
C THR A 225 -28.11 1.36 -19.37
N PRO A 226 -28.29 0.80 -20.59
CA PRO A 226 -27.31 -0.11 -21.17
C PRO A 226 -25.98 0.62 -21.40
N PRO A 227 -24.84 0.07 -20.94
CA PRO A 227 -23.54 0.64 -21.26
C PRO A 227 -23.19 0.36 -22.73
N LEU A 228 -22.26 1.16 -23.26
CA LEU A 228 -21.51 0.81 -24.47
C LEU A 228 -20.94 -0.61 -24.31
N SER A 229 -20.77 -1.32 -25.42
CA SER A 229 -20.29 -2.70 -25.38
C SER A 229 -18.94 -2.77 -24.64
N SER A 230 -18.68 -3.89 -23.97
CA SER A 230 -17.43 -4.13 -23.22
C SER A 230 -16.19 -3.86 -24.07
N ASP A 231 -16.30 -4.12 -25.37
CA ASP A 231 -15.23 -4.00 -26.35
C ASP A 231 -14.97 -2.52 -26.68
N ASP A 232 -16.03 -1.73 -26.85
CA ASP A 232 -15.92 -0.28 -27.09
C ASP A 232 -15.30 0.48 -25.91
N LEU A 233 -15.60 0.05 -24.68
CA LEU A 233 -15.06 0.68 -23.48
C LEU A 233 -13.59 0.29 -23.25
N ALA A 234 -13.24 -0.99 -23.44
CA ALA A 234 -11.88 -1.48 -23.33
C ALA A 234 -10.96 -0.85 -24.38
N ASP A 235 -11.40 -0.75 -25.63
CA ASP A 235 -10.62 -0.14 -26.72
C ASP A 235 -10.46 1.37 -26.55
N SER A 236 -11.52 2.06 -26.11
CA SER A 236 -11.48 3.51 -25.83
C SER A 236 -10.53 3.84 -24.67
N ILE A 237 -10.46 3.00 -23.64
CA ILE A 237 -9.55 3.19 -22.50
C ILE A 237 -8.12 2.81 -22.89
N ALA A 238 -7.92 1.66 -23.54
CA ALA A 238 -6.60 1.19 -23.97
C ALA A 238 -5.92 2.18 -24.94
N HIS A 239 -6.68 2.74 -25.89
CA HIS A 239 -6.16 3.74 -26.84
C HIS A 239 -5.72 5.03 -26.14
N ARG A 240 -6.53 5.57 -25.20
CA ARG A 240 -6.19 6.78 -24.44
C ARG A 240 -5.03 6.57 -23.48
N VAL A 241 -4.89 5.36 -22.93
CA VAL A 241 -3.76 4.98 -22.08
C VAL A 241 -2.48 4.91 -22.91
N ALA A 242 -2.50 4.28 -24.09
CA ALA A 242 -1.34 4.18 -24.96
C ALA A 242 -0.81 5.55 -25.42
N GLU A 243 -1.71 6.46 -25.81
CA GLU A 243 -1.33 7.84 -26.22
C GLU A 243 -0.67 8.63 -25.08
N ARG A 244 -1.10 8.42 -23.83
CA ARG A 244 -0.62 9.19 -22.67
C ARG A 244 0.63 8.60 -22.03
N LEU A 245 0.82 7.27 -22.09
CA LEU A 245 2.07 6.64 -21.69
C LEU A 245 3.21 7.04 -22.63
N ALA A 246 2.93 7.16 -23.94
CA ALA A 246 3.87 7.72 -24.91
C ALA A 246 4.20 9.20 -24.62
N ALA A 247 3.21 10.01 -24.22
CA ALA A 247 3.42 11.41 -23.86
C ALA A 247 4.22 11.61 -22.55
N ALA A 248 4.20 10.63 -21.64
CA ALA A 248 4.95 10.64 -20.38
C ALA A 248 6.36 10.03 -20.50
N GLY A 249 6.80 9.65 -21.71
CA GLY A 249 8.14 9.11 -21.95
C GLY A 249 8.32 7.65 -21.50
N TRP A 250 7.22 6.90 -21.35
CA TRP A 250 7.27 5.49 -20.95
C TRP A 250 7.10 4.59 -22.17
N GLU A 251 8.16 3.86 -22.53
CA GLU A 251 8.08 2.83 -23.57
C GLU A 251 7.60 1.50 -22.97
N MET A 252 6.56 0.92 -23.58
CA MET A 252 6.05 -0.40 -23.24
C MET A 252 7.14 -1.46 -23.55
N PRO A 253 7.48 -2.37 -22.61
CA PRO A 253 8.44 -3.41 -22.89
C PRO A 253 7.81 -4.44 -23.85
N GLY A 254 8.28 -4.45 -25.10
CA GLY A 254 8.05 -5.56 -26.04
C GLY A 254 7.04 -5.30 -27.16
N GLY A 255 7.39 -4.43 -28.11
CA GLY A 255 6.87 -4.49 -29.47
C GLY A 255 7.96 -5.00 -30.42
N LYS A 256 7.96 -6.30 -30.76
CA LYS A 256 8.69 -6.77 -31.93
C LYS A 256 7.88 -6.36 -33.17
N THR A 257 8.59 -5.77 -34.13
CA THR A 257 8.17 -5.47 -35.51
C THR A 257 7.50 -6.65 -36.20
#